data_AF-G5R074-F1
#
_entry.id   AF-G5R074-F1
#
_cell.length_a   1.000
_cell.length_b   1.000
_cell.length_c   1.000
_cell.angle_alpha   90.00
_cell.angle_beta   90.00
_cell.angle_gamma   90.00
#
_symmetry.space_group_name_H-M   'P 1'
#
loop_
_entity.id
_entity.type
_entity.pdbx_description
1 polymer ?
#
loop_
_entity_poly.entity_id
_entity_poly.type
_entity_poly.pdbx_seq_one_letter_code
_entity_poly.pdbx_strand_id
1 'polypeptide(L)' 'AGPRDDKGQIGAYEAALMGTKLAVPDQPLEILRTLHSFDPCLACSTHVIDNHGGELVRVQVR' A
#
# COMPACT_ATOMS: atom_id res chain seq x y z
N ALA A 1 2.92 3.77 -1.63
CA ALA A 1 2.11 2.82 -2.41
C ALA A 1 1.83 3.40 -3.79
N GLY A 2 2.75 3.22 -4.74
CA GLY A 2 2.54 3.64 -6.13
C GLY A 2 2.47 2.40 -7.03
N PRO A 3 1.69 2.43 -8.12
CA PRO A 3 1.67 1.35 -9.11
C PRO A 3 2.99 1.34 -9.90
N ARG A 4 3.07 0.45 -10.90
CA ARG A 4 4.16 0.47 -11.87
C ARG A 4 4.21 1.79 -12.64
N ASP A 5 5.42 2.18 -13.04
CA ASP A 5 5.62 3.34 -13.92
C ASP A 5 5.37 3.00 -15.41
N ASP A 6 5.51 4.00 -16.27
CA ASP A 6 5.30 3.89 -17.72
C ASP A 6 6.28 2.91 -18.40
N LYS A 7 7.38 2.56 -17.74
CA LYS A 7 8.36 1.58 -18.20
C LYS A 7 8.11 0.19 -17.61
N GLY A 8 7.05 0.03 -16.82
CA GLY A 8 6.68 -1.21 -16.14
C GLY A 8 7.55 -1.53 -14.92
N GLN A 9 8.34 -0.58 -14.42
CA GLN A 9 9.16 -0.78 -13.23
C GLN A 9 8.27 -0.89 -12.00
N ILE A 10 8.57 -1.85 -11.13
CA ILE A 10 7.79 -2.13 -9.92
C ILE A 10 8.13 -1.15 -8.79
N GLY A 11 7.11 -0.81 -8.00
CA GLY A 11 7.25 0.08 -6.85
C GLY A 11 7.85 -0.62 -5.62
N ALA A 12 8.16 0.16 -4.57
CA ALA A 12 8.80 -0.35 -3.35
C ALA A 12 8.02 -1.50 -2.68
N TYR A 13 6.69 -1.40 -2.60
CA TYR A 13 5.86 -2.45 -1.98
C TYR A 13 5.86 -3.73 -2.81
N GLU A 14 5.69 -3.59 -4.13
CA GLU A 14 5.72 -4.72 -5.06
C GLU A 14 7.07 -5.44 -5.00
N ALA A 15 8.17 -4.68 -5.02
CA ALA A 15 9.52 -5.22 -4.91
C ALA A 15 9.78 -5.91 -3.56
N ALA A 16 9.34 -5.31 -2.45
CA ALA A 16 9.55 -5.86 -1.12
C ALA A 16 8.80 -7.19 -0.88
N LEU A 17 7.70 -7.42 -1.59
CA LEU A 17 6.93 -8.66 -1.50
C LEU A 17 7.47 -9.79 -2.39
N MET A 18 8.32 -9.47 -3.38
CA MET A 18 8.86 -10.48 -4.30
C MET A 18 9.63 -11.57 -3.55
N GLY A 19 9.26 -12.83 -3.81
CA GLY A 19 9.91 -13.99 -3.19
C GLY A 19 9.55 -14.23 -1.72
N THR A 20 8.59 -13.49 -1.16
CA THR A 20 8.08 -13.76 0.20
C THR A 20 7.46 -15.15 0.25
N LYS A 21 7.98 -16.00 1.13
CA LYS A 21 7.41 -17.32 1.38
C LYS A 21 6.21 -17.17 2.32
N LEU A 22 5.09 -17.76 1.93
CA LEU A 22 3.90 -17.86 2.78
C LEU A 22 3.88 -19.25 3.42
N ALA A 23 3.80 -19.31 4.74
CA ALA A 23 3.60 -20.59 5.42
C ALA A 23 2.21 -21.16 5.13
N VAL A 24 1.19 -20.29 5.13
CA VAL A 24 -0.23 -20.64 4.93
C VAL A 24 -0.84 -19.61 3.95
N PRO A 25 -1.09 -19.97 2.68
CA PRO A 25 -1.46 -18.98 1.64
C PRO A 25 -2.73 -18.17 1.91
N ASP A 26 -3.71 -18.74 2.61
CA ASP A 26 -4.96 -18.09 3.02
C ASP A 26 -4.82 -17.20 4.27
N GLN A 27 -3.64 -17.21 4.91
CA GLN A 27 -3.32 -16.39 6.09
C GLN A 27 -2.08 -15.51 5.78
N PRO A 28 -2.26 -14.33 5.18
CA PRO A 28 -1.16 -13.54 4.60
C PRO A 28 -0.34 -12.76 5.64
N LEU A 29 0.06 -13.41 6.74
CA LEU A 29 0.78 -12.78 7.85
C LEU A 29 2.10 -12.16 7.40
N GLU A 30 2.85 -12.85 6.54
CA GLU A 30 4.14 -12.38 6.02
C GLU A 30 3.97 -11.16 5.12
N ILE A 31 2.89 -11.10 4.32
CA ILE A 31 2.54 -9.94 3.49
C ILE A 31 2.24 -8.73 4.38
N LEU A 32 1.38 -8.92 5.40
CA LEU A 32 1.00 -7.85 6.33
C LEU A 32 2.22 -7.33 7.10
N ARG A 33 3.12 -8.22 7.56
CA ARG A 33 4.37 -7.82 8.22
C ARG A 33 5.23 -6.94 7.33
N THR A 34 5.43 -7.33 6.07
CA THR A 34 6.24 -6.55 5.13
C THR A 34 5.58 -5.20 4.85
N LEU A 35 4.27 -5.15 4.56
CA LEU A 35 3.59 -3.90 4.25
C LEU A 35 3.53 -2.93 5.44
N HIS A 36 3.21 -3.41 6.64
CA HIS A 36 3.15 -2.57 7.84
C HIS A 36 4.52 -1.99 8.23
N SER A 37 5.63 -2.62 7.82
CA SER A 37 6.97 -2.07 8.07
C SER A 37 7.24 -0.73 7.35
N PHE A 38 6.43 -0.40 6.35
CA PHE A 38 6.50 0.87 5.62
C PHE A 38 5.57 1.96 6.19
N ASP A 39 4.84 1.68 7.28
CA ASP A 39 3.82 2.58 7.85
C ASP A 39 2.86 3.16 6.78
N PRO A 40 2.09 2.30 6.08
CA PRO A 40 1.34 2.70 4.89
C PRO A 40 0.14 3.60 5.25
N CYS A 41 0.22 4.88 4.88
CA CYS A 41 -0.93 5.79 4.91
C CYS A 41 -1.57 5.92 3.51
N LEU A 42 -2.64 5.17 3.25
CA LEU A 42 -3.35 5.26 1.96
C LEU A 42 -3.94 6.64 1.71
N ALA A 43 -4.50 7.27 2.75
CA ALA A 43 -5.06 8.61 2.66
C ALA A 43 -4.02 9.67 2.23
N CYS A 44 -2.80 9.55 2.77
CA CYS A 44 -1.67 10.41 2.43
C CYS A 44 -1.22 10.17 0.98
N SER A 45 -1.19 8.91 0.55
CA SER A 45 -0.74 8.54 -0.80
C SER A 45 -1.70 8.98 -1.92
N THR A 46 -2.98 9.18 -1.61
CA THR A 46 -4.01 9.63 -2.57
C THR A 46 -4.55 11.02 -2.28
N HIS A 47 -3.97 11.72 -1.29
CA HIS A 47 -4.32 13.10 -0.92
C HIS A 47 -5.81 13.33 -0.61
N VAL A 48 -6.47 12.40 0.08
CA VAL A 48 -7.87 12.60 0.53
C VAL A 48 -7.98 13.42 1.82
N ILE A 49 -6.83 13.78 2.41
CA ILE A 49 -6.68 14.65 3.58
C ILE A 49 -5.75 15.83 3.18
N ASP A 50 -6.06 17.03 3.65
CA ASP A 50 -5.24 18.23 3.44
C ASP A 50 -4.01 18.30 4.37
N ASN A 51 -3.18 19.34 4.18
CA ASN A 51 -1.97 19.56 4.97
C ASN A 51 -2.23 19.89 6.46
N HIS A 52 -3.47 20.17 6.84
CA HIS A 52 -3.92 20.50 8.19
C HIS A 52 -4.75 19.38 8.84
N GLY A 53 -4.90 18.23 8.18
CA GLY A 53 -5.66 17.08 8.68
C GLY A 53 -7.16 17.12 8.36
N GLY A 54 -7.63 18.07 7.55
CA GLY A 54 -9.01 18.16 7.09
C GLY A 54 -9.34 17.15 6.00
N GLU A 55 -10.54 16.57 6.05
CA GLU A 55 -11.04 15.66 5.00
C GLU A 55 -11.35 16.47 3.72
N LEU A 56 -10.64 16.18 2.62
CA LEU A 56 -10.84 16.84 1.32
C LEU A 56 -11.94 16.15 0.50
N VAL A 57 -11.96 14.82 0.52
CA VAL A 57 -12.86 14.00 -0.30
C VAL A 57 -13.29 12.77 0.49
N ARG A 58 -14.60 12.53 0.54
CA ARG A 58 -15.19 11.29 1.07
C ARG A 58 -15.60 10.35 -0.05
N VAL A 59 -15.05 9.14 -0.06
CA VAL A 59 -15.39 8.10 -1.05
C VAL A 59 -16.14 6.97 -0.37
N GLN A 60 -17.35 6.66 -0.85
CA GLN A 60 -18.15 5.54 -0.38
C GLN A 60 -18.19 4.47 -1.47
N VAL A 61 -17.56 3.32 -1.21
CA VAL A 61 -17.56 2.17 -2.12
C VAL A 61 -18.68 1.23 -1.67
N ARG A 62 -19.50 0.76 -2.63
CA ARG A 62 -20.63 -0.16 -2.38
C ARG A 62 -20.18 -1.54 -1.94
#